data_AF-A0A2V7VLB0-F1
#
_entry.id   AF-A0A2V7VLB0-F1
#
_cell.length_a   1.000
_cell.length_b   1.000
_cell.length_c   1.000
_cell.angle_alpha   90.00
_cell.angle_beta   90.00
_cell.angle_gamma   90.00
#
_symmetry.space_group_name_H-M   'P 1'
#
loop_
_entity.id
_entity.type
_entity.pdbx_description
1 polymer ?
#
loop_
_entity_poly.entity_id
_entity_poly.type
_entity_poly.pdbx_seq_one_letter_code
_entity_poly.pdbx_strand_id
1 'polypeptide(L)'
;MARLVQVHPDFVVVNAGYAARADPGTGERALYDGLFAGRLGYRLALRQRTPPGWSLIDPAALGQDRPDRVFSNLDKVDPEICVFRRE
;
A
#
# COMPACT_ATOMS: atom_id res chain seq x y z
N MET A 1 -0.55 6.40 -15.78
CA MET A 1 0.00 7.74 -15.44
C MET A 1 -0.97 8.90 -15.66
N ALA A 2 -1.94 8.83 -16.58
CA ALA A 2 -2.73 10.01 -16.98
C ALA A 2 -3.57 10.67 -15.87
N ARG A 3 -4.18 9.92 -14.94
CA ARG A 3 -5.19 10.50 -14.04
C ARG A 3 -4.63 11.28 -12.86
N LEU A 4 -3.56 10.80 -12.22
CA LEU A 4 -3.00 11.48 -11.03
C LEU A 4 -2.34 12.83 -11.38
N VAL A 5 -1.79 12.92 -12.60
CA VAL A 5 -1.27 14.16 -13.20
C VAL A 5 -2.40 15.12 -13.56
N GLN A 6 -3.63 14.65 -13.81
CA GLN A 6 -4.75 15.54 -14.13
C GLN A 6 -5.40 16.17 -12.91
N VAL A 7 -5.53 15.42 -11.79
CA VAL A 7 -6.24 15.91 -10.60
C VAL A 7 -5.32 16.60 -9.59
N HIS A 8 -4.00 16.36 -9.66
CA HIS A 8 -3.00 16.94 -8.75
C HIS A 8 -3.42 16.93 -7.27
N PRO A 9 -3.75 15.78 -6.66
CA PRO A 9 -4.17 15.77 -5.25
C PRO A 9 -3.05 16.25 -4.32
N ASP A 10 -3.41 16.87 -3.19
CA ASP A 10 -2.41 17.23 -2.16
C ASP A 10 -1.89 15.98 -1.43
N PHE A 11 -2.71 14.93 -1.36
CA PHE A 11 -2.40 13.67 -0.71
C PHE A 11 -2.81 12.46 -1.56
N VAL A 12 -1.96 11.44 -1.57
CA VAL A 12 -2.27 10.11 -2.11
C VAL A 12 -2.19 9.09 -0.99
N VAL A 13 -3.27 8.35 -0.76
CA VAL A 13 -3.35 7.31 0.27
C VAL A 13 -3.29 5.95 -0.40
N VAL A 14 -2.36 5.11 0.03
CA VAL A 14 -2.08 3.80 -0.57
C VAL A 14 -2.06 2.72 0.50
N ASN A 15 -2.75 1.61 0.23
CA ASN A 15 -2.50 0.35 0.94
C ASN A 15 -1.24 -0.29 0.34
N ALA A 16 -0.14 -0.33 1.10
CA ALA A 16 1.15 -0.82 0.63
C ALA A 16 1.12 -2.31 0.25
N GLY A 17 0.34 -3.12 0.98
CA GLY A 17 0.18 -4.55 0.69
C GLY A 17 -0.58 -4.80 -0.61
N TYR A 18 -1.54 -3.94 -0.93
CA TYR A 18 -2.22 -3.96 -2.23
C TYR A 18 -1.30 -3.49 -3.35
N ALA A 19 -0.58 -2.38 -3.13
CA ALA A 19 0.36 -1.84 -4.11
C ALA A 19 1.46 -2.83 -4.51
N ALA A 20 1.97 -3.60 -3.55
CA ALA A 20 2.98 -4.63 -3.80
C ALA A 20 2.51 -5.77 -4.72
N ARG A 21 1.19 -5.98 -4.83
CA ARG A 21 0.58 -7.02 -5.68
C ARG A 21 0.26 -6.53 -7.10
N ALA A 22 0.54 -5.27 -7.42
CA ALA A 22 0.29 -4.74 -8.76
C ALA A 22 1.12 -5.48 -9.82
N ASP A 23 0.44 -5.97 -10.86
CA ASP A 23 1.04 -6.79 -11.90
C ASP A 23 2.15 -6.03 -12.65
N PRO A 24 3.30 -6.68 -12.92
CA PRO A 24 4.38 -6.08 -13.69
C PRO A 24 3.90 -5.55 -15.06
N GLY A 25 4.43 -4.40 -15.48
CA GLY A 25 4.10 -3.80 -16.78
C GLY A 25 2.76 -3.05 -16.82
N THR A 26 1.97 -3.05 -15.74
CA THR A 26 0.72 -2.28 -15.67
C THR A 26 0.94 -0.81 -15.30
N GLY A 27 -0.01 0.04 -15.69
CA GLY A 27 0.00 1.46 -15.30
C GLY A 27 -0.18 1.67 -13.80
N GLU A 28 -0.80 0.71 -13.10
CA GLU A 28 -0.93 0.68 -11.65
C GLU A 28 0.42 0.42 -10.98
N ARG A 29 1.16 -0.59 -11.45
CA ARG A 29 2.53 -0.85 -11.00
C ARG A 29 3.43 0.36 -11.21
N ALA A 30 3.38 0.97 -12.39
CA ALA A 30 4.15 2.18 -12.70
C ALA A 30 3.79 3.36 -11.79
N LEU A 31 2.52 3.50 -11.40
CA LEU A 31 2.08 4.51 -10.45
C LEU A 31 2.70 4.29 -9.06
N TYR A 32 2.56 3.09 -8.51
CA TYR A 32 3.08 2.79 -7.18
C TYR A 32 4.61 2.90 -7.15
N ASP A 33 5.31 2.31 -8.11
CA ASP A 33 6.77 2.42 -8.20
C ASP A 33 7.21 3.89 -8.32
N GLY A 34 6.45 4.72 -9.04
CA GLY A 34 6.68 6.17 -9.13
C GLY A 34 6.50 6.90 -7.81
N LEU A 35 5.42 6.61 -7.06
CA LEU A 35 5.16 7.20 -5.74
C LEU A 35 6.25 6.83 -4.74
N PHE A 36 6.57 5.54 -4.62
CA PHE A 36 7.57 5.03 -3.67
C PHE A 36 8.99 5.46 -4.02
N ALA A 37 9.30 5.66 -5.31
CA ALA A 37 10.60 6.20 -5.74
C ALA A 37 10.67 7.74 -5.72
N GLY A 38 9.61 8.45 -5.33
CA GLY A 38 9.57 9.91 -5.32
C GLY A 38 9.58 10.57 -6.71
N ARG A 39 9.30 9.81 -7.78
CA ARG A 39 9.40 10.29 -9.17
C ARG A 39 8.17 11.06 -9.66
N LEU A 40 7.15 11.21 -8.82
CA LEU A 40 5.87 11.82 -9.18
C LEU A 40 5.61 13.18 -8.51
N GLY A 41 6.61 13.78 -7.84
CA GLY A 41 6.45 15.04 -7.10
C GLY A 41 5.67 14.87 -5.79
N TYR A 42 5.77 13.68 -5.19
CA TYR A 42 5.21 13.40 -3.88
C TYR A 42 6.29 12.79 -2.99
N ARG A 43 6.27 13.16 -1.72
CA ARG A 43 7.09 12.55 -0.68
C ARG A 43 6.25 11.71 0.26
N LEU A 44 6.83 10.62 0.78
CA LEU A 44 6.21 9.83 1.82
C LEU A 44 6.11 10.66 3.11
N ALA A 45 4.89 10.94 3.56
CA ALA A 45 4.60 11.73 4.75
C ALA A 45 4.22 10.85 5.95
N LEU A 46 3.61 9.69 5.70
CA LEU A 46 3.24 8.72 6.73
C LEU A 46 3.40 7.30 6.18
N ARG A 47 3.90 6.41 7.02
CA ARG A 47 3.84 4.96 6.83
C ARG A 47 3.45 4.35 8.15
N GLN A 48 2.24 3.79 8.21
CA GLN A 48 1.66 3.33 9.47
C GLN A 48 0.92 2.01 9.25
N ARG A 49 1.12 1.09 10.19
CA ARG A 49 0.29 -0.11 10.36
C ARG A 49 -0.45 0.02 11.68
N THR A 50 -1.74 -0.29 11.69
CA THR A 50 -2.58 -0.15 12.87
C THR A 50 -3.17 -1.51 13.22
N PRO A 51 -2.58 -2.23 14.19
CA PRO A 51 -3.09 -3.53 14.57
C PRO A 51 -4.53 -3.39 15.10
N PRO A 52 -5.50 -4.17 14.60
CA PRO A 52 -6.86 -4.13 15.12
C PRO A 52 -6.89 -4.60 16.58
N GLY A 53 -7.19 -3.67 17.50
CA GLY A 53 -7.23 -3.93 18.95
C GLY A 53 -8.34 -4.86 19.44
N TRP A 54 -9.14 -5.41 18.53
CA TRP A 54 -10.31 -6.26 18.80
C TRP A 54 -10.23 -7.63 18.10
N SER A 55 -9.09 -7.94 17.46
CA SER A 55 -8.96 -9.19 16.70
C SER A 55 -8.83 -10.40 17.63
N LEU A 56 -9.72 -11.38 17.46
CA LEU A 56 -9.59 -12.72 18.08
C LEU A 56 -8.47 -13.56 17.44
N ILE A 57 -7.84 -13.05 16.37
CA ILE A 57 -6.79 -13.70 15.60
C ILE A 57 -5.56 -12.80 15.64
N ASP A 58 -4.37 -13.37 15.82
CA ASP A 58 -3.10 -12.61 15.73
C ASP A 58 -2.88 -12.12 14.28
N PRO A 59 -3.05 -10.81 13.99
CA PRO A 59 -2.89 -10.29 12.64
C PRO A 59 -1.43 -10.36 12.17
N ALA A 60 -0.47 -10.33 13.10
CA ALA A 60 0.95 -10.44 12.77
C ALA A 60 1.29 -11.86 12.31
N ALA A 61 0.56 -12.88 12.75
CA ALA A 61 0.71 -14.25 12.24
C ALA A 61 0.16 -14.41 10.81
N LEU A 62 -0.90 -13.69 10.46
CA LEU A 62 -1.52 -13.71 9.12
C LEU A 62 -0.68 -13.00 8.04
N GLY A 63 0.14 -12.03 8.45
CA GLY A 63 0.93 -11.19 7.55
C GLY A 63 2.29 -11.77 7.15
N GLN A 64 2.72 -12.91 7.69
CA GLN A 64 4.04 -13.49 7.41
C GLN A 64 4.02 -14.35 6.14
N ASP A 65 4.99 -14.11 5.25
CA ASP A 65 5.26 -15.03 4.15
C ASP A 65 5.96 -16.27 4.71
N ARG A 66 5.16 -17.31 4.96
CA ARG A 66 5.61 -18.63 5.40
C ARG A 66 5.16 -19.71 4.41
N PRO A 67 5.85 -20.85 4.32
CA PRO A 67 5.46 -21.95 3.43
C PRO A 67 4.03 -22.47 3.65
N ASP A 68 3.50 -22.32 4.87
CA ASP A 68 2.17 -22.72 5.31
C ASP A 68 1.13 -21.59 5.22
N ARG A 69 1.46 -20.47 4.58
CA ARG A 69 0.56 -19.32 4.45
C ARG A 69 -0.73 -19.72 3.75
N VAL A 70 -1.85 -19.57 4.46
CA VAL A 70 -3.18 -19.69 3.87
C VAL A 70 -3.51 -18.41 3.14
N PHE A 71 -3.67 -18.50 1.82
CA PHE A 71 -4.20 -17.38 1.02
C PHE A 71 -5.67 -17.16 1.37
N SER A 72 -5.92 -16.11 2.15
CA SER A 72 -7.26 -15.72 2.60
C SER A 72 -7.34 -14.21 2.63
N ASN A 73 -8.54 -13.65 2.44
CA ASN A 73 -8.80 -12.22 2.63
C ASN A 73 -8.45 -11.73 4.05
N LEU A 74 -8.27 -12.64 5.01
CA LEU A 74 -7.76 -12.32 6.34
C LEU A 74 -6.36 -11.70 6.30
N ASP A 75 -5.57 -11.89 5.24
CA ASP A 75 -4.29 -11.22 5.06
C ASP A 75 -4.41 -9.71 4.76
N LYS A 76 -5.63 -9.21 4.60
CA LYS A 76 -5.96 -7.79 4.35
C LYS A 76 -6.42 -7.04 5.60
N VAL A 77 -6.56 -7.70 6.75
CA VAL A 77 -7.18 -7.13 7.97
C VAL A 77 -6.33 -6.08 8.67
N ASP A 78 -5.02 -6.08 8.44
CA ASP A 78 -4.07 -5.12 8.99
C ASP A 78 -3.15 -4.58 7.88
N PRO A 79 -3.67 -3.71 6.99
CA PRO A 79 -2.87 -3.15 5.92
C PRO A 79 -1.91 -2.10 6.46
N GLU A 80 -0.73 -2.02 5.87
CA GLU A 80 0.13 -0.86 6.03
C GLU A 80 -0.36 0.25 5.10
N ILE A 81 -0.67 1.42 5.67
CA ILE A 81 -1.10 2.60 4.94
C ILE A 81 0.07 3.54 4.76
N CYS A 82 0.32 3.93 3.52
CA CYS A 82 1.26 4.96 3.13
C CYS A 82 0.49 6.21 2.69
N VAL A 83 0.87 7.37 3.21
CA VAL A 83 0.37 8.67 2.75
C VAL A 83 1.51 9.42 2.10
N PHE A 84 1.31 9.78 0.84
CA PHE A 84 2.22 10.62 0.09
C PHE A 84 1.64 12.03 0.01
N ARG A 85 2.47 13.04 0.30
CA ARG A 85 2.10 14.45 0.23
C ARG A 85 2.78 15.08 -0.97
N ARG A 86 2.06 15.91 -1.72
CA ARG A 86 2.62 16.68 -2.83
C ARG A 86 3.72 17.60 -2.31
N GLU A 87 4.84 17.63 -3.02
CA GLU A 87 5.94 18.59 -2.76
C GLU A 87 5.61 19.99 -3.23
#